data_AF-A0A6A2X9T6-F1
#
_entry.id   AF-A0A6A2X9T6-F1
#
_cell.length_a   1.000
_cell.length_b   1.000
_cell.length_c   1.000
_cell.angle_alpha   90.00
_cell.angle_beta   90.00
_cell.angle_gamma   90.00
#
_symmetry.space_group_name_H-M   'P 1'
#
loop_
_entity.id
_entity.type
_entity.pdbx_description
1 polymer ?
#
loop_
_entity_poly.entity_id
_entity_poly.type
_entity_poly.pdbx_seq_one_letter_code
_entity_poly.pdbx_strand_id
1 'polypeptide(L)'
;MMELVMLEYANLRKREKLGLSMSEAPFRPREKLIEYQKYLQNIHKHTYLKGPYDKITSVAIPAALAASSLFLIGQGIYNMSHGIGKKE
;
A
#
# COMPACT_ATOMS: atom_id res chain seq x y z
N MET A 1 -33.08 -31.47 18.44
CA MET A 1 -32.47 -30.19 18.02
C MET A 1 -31.04 -30.05 18.54
N MET A 2 -30.79 -30.08 19.85
CA MET A 2 -29.43 -29.98 20.43
C MET A 2 -28.44 -31.05 19.93
N GLU A 3 -28.90 -32.31 19.83
CA GLU A 3 -28.10 -33.44 19.32
C GLU A 3 -27.60 -33.24 17.88
N LEU A 4 -28.45 -32.68 17.00
CA LEU A 4 -28.10 -32.41 15.60
C LEU A 4 -27.03 -31.32 15.51
N VAL A 5 -27.14 -30.28 16.35
CA VAL A 5 -26.15 -29.21 16.45
C VAL A 5 -24.79 -29.79 16.91
N MET A 6 -24.78 -30.63 17.94
CA MET A 6 -23.54 -31.24 18.44
C MET A 6 -22.87 -32.16 17.41
N LEU A 7 -23.67 -32.91 16.63
CA LEU A 7 -23.19 -33.74 15.51
C LEU A 7 -22.61 -32.91 14.37
N GLU A 8 -23.22 -31.76 14.06
CA GLU A 8 -22.70 -30.82 13.06
C GLU A 8 -21.37 -30.21 13.52
N TYR A 9 -21.27 -29.76 14.78
CA TYR A 9 -20.02 -29.28 15.37
C TYR A 9 -18.92 -30.36 15.39
N ALA A 10 -19.26 -31.61 15.69
CA ALA A 10 -18.31 -32.72 15.66
C ALA A 10 -17.81 -33.00 14.24
N ASN A 11 -18.70 -32.92 13.23
CA ASN A 11 -18.34 -33.08 11.82
C ASN A 11 -17.49 -31.91 11.28
N LEU A 12 -17.80 -30.67 11.66
CA LEU A 12 -16.96 -29.51 11.34
C LEU A 12 -15.56 -29.64 11.93
N ARG A 13 -15.47 -30.01 13.22
CA ARG A 13 -14.18 -30.24 13.89
C ARG A 13 -13.40 -31.41 13.28
N LYS A 14 -14.09 -32.46 12.81
CA LYS A 14 -13.48 -33.59 12.10
C LYS A 14 -12.96 -33.19 10.72
N ARG A 15 -13.67 -32.33 9.98
CA ARG A 15 -13.23 -31.78 8.69
C ARG A 15 -12.05 -30.83 8.82
N GLU A 16 -12.00 -30.03 9.89
CA GLU A 16 -10.84 -29.19 10.25
C GLU A 16 -9.61 -30.05 10.57
N LYS A 17 -9.76 -31.10 11.38
CA LYS A 17 -8.67 -32.07 11.67
C LYS A 17 -8.21 -32.86 10.45
N LEU A 18 -9.11 -33.14 9.51
CA LEU A 18 -8.80 -33.81 8.24
C LEU A 18 -8.18 -32.86 7.20
N GLY A 19 -7.98 -31.58 7.53
CA GLY A 19 -7.33 -30.61 6.64
C GLY A 19 -8.11 -30.35 5.34
N LEU A 20 -9.39 -30.69 5.29
CA LEU A 20 -10.25 -30.59 4.09
C LEU A 20 -10.74 -29.15 3.82
N SER A 21 -10.02 -28.15 4.34
CA SER A 21 -10.34 -26.72 4.23
C SER A 21 -9.07 -25.93 3.91
N MET A 22 -9.09 -25.25 2.75
CA MET A 22 -8.10 -24.33 2.14
C MET A 22 -6.99 -25.00 1.31
N SER A 23 -7.17 -25.15 -0.02
CA SER A 23 -7.06 -24.13 -1.10
C SER A 23 -5.60 -23.95 -1.53
N GLU A 24 -5.38 -24.14 -2.84
CA GLU A 24 -4.12 -24.09 -3.60
C GLU A 24 -2.97 -23.29 -2.95
N ALA A 25 -1.77 -23.87 -2.95
CA ALA A 25 -0.59 -23.19 -2.42
C ALA A 25 -0.33 -21.89 -3.22
N PRO A 26 -0.03 -20.76 -2.55
CA PRO A 26 0.19 -19.50 -3.23
C PRO A 26 1.37 -19.59 -4.21
N PHE A 27 1.30 -18.83 -5.31
CA PHE A 27 2.32 -18.80 -6.37
C PHE A 27 3.74 -18.44 -5.88
N ARG A 28 3.86 -17.84 -4.69
CA ARG A 28 5.13 -17.53 -4.04
C ARG A 28 5.10 -18.09 -2.61
N PRO A 29 6.22 -18.69 -2.17
CA PRO A 29 6.30 -19.20 -0.83
C PRO A 29 6.42 -18.00 0.15
N ARG A 30 5.90 -18.16 1.37
CA ARG A 30 5.59 -17.03 2.27
C ARG A 30 6.83 -16.49 3.01
N GLU A 31 7.98 -17.13 2.90
CA GLU A 31 9.21 -16.79 3.63
C GLU A 31 9.67 -15.38 3.27
N LYS A 32 9.59 -15.00 1.98
CA LYS A 32 9.92 -13.64 1.53
C LYS A 32 9.01 -12.57 2.14
N LEU A 33 7.71 -12.88 2.28
CA LEU A 33 6.77 -11.94 2.91
C LEU A 33 7.08 -11.74 4.39
N ILE A 34 7.42 -12.82 5.09
CA ILE A 34 7.81 -12.77 6.51
C ILE A 34 9.11 -11.98 6.68
N GLU A 35 10.07 -12.12 5.76
CA GLU A 35 11.30 -11.32 5.75
C GLU A 35 11.02 -9.83 5.58
N TYR A 36 10.20 -9.44 4.60
CA TYR A 36 9.78 -8.04 4.43
C TYR A 36 8.99 -7.51 5.62
N GLN A 37 8.12 -8.32 6.23
CA GLN A 37 7.39 -7.95 7.44
C GLN A 37 8.34 -7.64 8.59
N LYS A 38 9.30 -8.53 8.88
CA LYS A 38 10.32 -8.30 9.91
C LYS A 38 11.13 -7.04 9.63
N TYR A 39 11.57 -6.85 8.39
CA TYR A 39 12.30 -5.65 7.98
C TYR A 39 11.50 -4.36 8.19
N LEU A 40 10.29 -4.27 7.65
CA LEU A 40 9.45 -3.06 7.71
C LEU A 40 8.86 -2.79 9.10
N GLN A 41 8.69 -3.82 9.94
CA GLN A 41 8.22 -3.67 11.32
C GLN A 41 9.34 -3.18 12.26
N ASN A 42 10.59 -3.51 11.98
CA ASN A 42 11.74 -3.07 12.78
C ASN A 42 12.18 -1.61 12.52
N ILE A 43 11.59 -0.94 11.52
CA ILE A 43 11.95 0.44 11.17
C ILE A 43 11.04 1.43 11.89
N HIS A 44 11.64 2.24 12.76
CA HIS A 44 10.97 3.32 13.50
C HIS A 44 10.84 4.61 12.65
N LYS A 45 10.12 4.53 11.53
CA LYS A 45 9.76 5.68 10.67
C LYS A 45 8.28 5.64 10.31
N HIS A 46 7.74 6.78 9.89
CA HIS A 46 6.40 6.83 9.30
C HIS A 46 6.31 5.94 8.06
N THR A 47 5.10 5.42 7.80
CA THR A 47 4.83 4.39 6.78
C THR A 47 5.41 4.72 5.40
N TYR A 48 5.34 5.98 4.96
CA TYR A 48 5.80 6.46 3.66
C TYR A 48 7.31 6.75 3.59
N LEU A 49 8.09 6.36 4.60
CA LEU A 49 9.56 6.56 4.66
C LEU A 49 10.30 5.30 5.12
N LYS A 50 9.64 4.15 5.16
CA LYS A 50 10.23 2.92 5.70
C LYS A 50 11.23 2.31 4.75
N GLY A 51 10.89 2.21 3.47
CA GLY A 51 11.76 1.68 2.43
C GLY A 51 12.84 2.67 1.98
N PRO A 52 13.98 2.17 1.46
CA PRO A 52 14.98 3.04 0.82
C PRO A 52 14.41 3.72 -0.44
N TYR A 53 13.57 3.01 -1.19
CA TYR A 53 12.87 3.56 -2.37
C TYR A 53 11.84 4.63 -2.01
N ASP A 54 11.23 4.54 -0.83
CA ASP A 54 10.20 5.49 -0.38
C ASP A 54 10.74 6.92 -0.28
N LYS A 55 12.04 7.10 0.00
CA LYS A 55 12.67 8.42 0.01
C LYS A 55 12.62 9.08 -1.38
N ILE A 56 12.87 8.31 -2.43
CA ILE A 56 12.86 8.82 -3.81
C ILE A 56 11.42 9.09 -4.23
N THR A 57 10.53 8.11 -4.03
CA THR A 57 9.15 8.16 -4.51
C THR A 57 8.26 9.12 -3.71
N SER A 58 8.48 9.25 -2.41
CA SER A 58 7.59 10.03 -1.52
C SER A 58 8.14 11.40 -1.17
N VAL A 59 9.43 11.68 -1.42
CA VAL A 59 10.04 12.99 -1.10
C VAL A 59 10.57 13.65 -2.37
N ALA A 60 11.53 13.04 -3.06
CA ALA A 60 12.23 13.71 -4.16
C ALA A 60 11.31 14.02 -5.35
N ILE A 61 10.58 13.02 -5.85
CA ILE A 61 9.69 13.19 -7.01
C ILE A 61 8.55 14.16 -6.68
N PRO A 62 7.78 14.00 -5.58
CA PRO A 62 6.69 14.91 -5.26
C PRO A 62 7.16 16.32 -4.98
N ALA A 63 8.30 16.52 -4.31
CA ALA A 63 8.82 17.85 -4.02
C ALA A 63 9.25 18.59 -5.29
N ALA A 64 9.99 17.92 -6.19
CA ALA A 64 10.39 18.52 -7.46
C ALA A 64 9.17 18.86 -8.32
N LEU A 65 8.20 17.95 -8.39
CA LEU A 65 6.96 18.18 -9.12
C LEU A 65 6.19 19.36 -8.53
N ALA A 66 5.94 19.36 -7.22
CA ALA A 66 5.21 20.43 -6.55
C ALA A 66 5.90 21.79 -6.73
N ALA A 67 7.22 21.86 -6.56
CA ALA A 67 7.97 23.10 -6.77
C ALA A 67 7.82 23.62 -8.22
N SER A 68 8.01 22.75 -9.21
CA SER A 68 7.85 23.13 -10.62
C SER A 68 6.42 23.56 -10.95
N SER A 69 5.41 22.84 -10.44
CA SER A 69 4.01 23.18 -10.66
C SER A 69 3.65 24.52 -10.02
N LEU A 70 4.05 24.75 -8.77
CA LEU A 70 3.80 26.02 -8.07
C LEU A 70 4.48 27.20 -8.78
N PHE A 71 5.72 27.01 -9.27
CA PHE A 71 6.41 28.02 -10.05
C PHE A 71 5.65 28.39 -11.32
N LEU A 72 5.22 27.40 -12.10
CA LEU A 72 4.45 27.62 -13.32
C LEU A 72 3.08 28.25 -13.06
N ILE A 73 2.40 27.85 -11.99
CA ILE A 73 1.13 28.45 -11.57
C ILE A 73 1.35 29.93 -11.20
N GLY A 74 2.37 30.24 -10.41
CA GLY A 74 2.71 31.60 -10.03
C GLY A 74 3.02 32.48 -11.24
N GLN A 75 3.84 31.98 -12.17
CA GLN A 75 4.13 32.65 -13.44
C GLN A 75 2.87 32.86 -14.28
N GLY A 76 2.00 31.85 -14.37
CA GLY A 76 0.73 31.94 -15.10
C GLY A 76 -0.18 33.04 -14.55
N ILE A 77 -0.38 33.06 -13.23
CA ILE A 77 -1.18 34.10 -12.55
C ILE A 77 -0.55 35.48 -12.72
N TYR A 78 0.78 35.59 -12.60
CA TYR A 78 1.50 36.84 -12.81
C TYR A 78 1.29 37.40 -14.22
N ASN A 79 1.47 36.55 -15.24
CA ASN A 79 1.29 36.96 -16.64
C ASN A 79 -0.15 37.37 -16.95
N MET A 80 -1.13 36.61 -16.44
CA MET A 80 -2.56 36.94 -16.58
C MET A 80 -2.92 38.27 -15.92
N SER A 81 -2.43 38.52 -14.69
CA SER A 81 -2.72 39.75 -13.94
C SER A 81 -2.08 41.00 -14.55
N HIS A 82 -0.94 40.86 -15.24
CA HIS A 82 -0.24 41.96 -15.89
C HIS A 82 -0.56 42.09 -17.39
N GLY A 83 -1.42 41.21 -17.93
CA GLY A 83 -1.77 41.22 -19.36
C GLY A 83 -0.60 40.86 -20.30
N ILE A 84 0.42 40.17 -19.78
CA ILE A 84 1.64 39.78 -20.49
C ILE A 84 1.40 38.42 -21.20
N GLY A 85 2.03 38.22 -22.36
CA GLY A 85 1.99 36.92 -23.06
C GLY A 85 0.77 36.72 -23.96
N LYS A 86 0.09 37.80 -24.35
CA LYS A 86 -0.92 37.77 -25.42
C LYS A 86 -0.22 37.39 -26.73
N LYS A 87 -0.79 36.42 -27.45
CA LYS A 87 -0.42 36.17 -28.84
C LYS A 87 -1.04 37.25 -29.70
N GLU A 88 -0.32 37.72 -30.72
CA GLU A 88 -0.87 38.57 -31.78
C GLU A 88 -2.09 37.91 -32.45
#